data_AF-A0A6J7I1R3-F1
#
_entry.id   AF-A0A6J7I1R3-F1
#
_cell.length_a   1.000
_cell.length_b   1.000
_cell.length_c   1.000
_cell.angle_alpha   90.00
_cell.angle_beta   90.00
_cell.angle_gamma   90.00
#
_symmetry.space_group_name_H-M   'P 1'
#
loop_
_entity.id
_entity.type
_entity.pdbx_description
1 polymer ?
#
loop_
_entity_poly.entity_id
_entity_poly.type
_entity_poly.pdbx_seq_one_letter_code
_entity_poly.pdbx_strand_id
1 'polypeptide(L)'
;MVQTKQIIVDAAGNDVLDAAGNQTYLNTTSIPSWLMIAMLVGVGVGLVTAFMPKIARITAPIYAIAYGMVLGAISAVYNQSYNGIVVQAIGATLGVFLVMFVLYATRIVKVTPKFMLTVICATGGITLMYMATWIASIFGADIAFWNDPTPLGIGISVVIVIVAALNLALDFNFIEKASQQGAPKYMEWYGAFGVTVTIVWLYLEILRLLSLLRQN
;
A
#
# COMPACT_ATOMS: atom_id res chain seq x y z
N MET A 1 19.40 -33.64 -39.96
CA MET A 1 19.80 -32.24 -40.24
C MET A 1 18.66 -31.35 -39.78
N VAL A 2 18.93 -30.50 -38.80
CA VAL A 2 17.93 -29.68 -38.08
C VAL A 2 17.43 -28.58 -39.02
N GLN A 3 16.13 -28.53 -39.32
CA GLN A 3 15.52 -27.39 -40.00
C GLN A 3 15.38 -26.24 -39.00
N THR A 4 16.15 -25.18 -39.24
CA THR A 4 16.01 -23.89 -38.55
C THR A 4 14.66 -23.27 -38.92
N LYS A 5 13.69 -23.33 -38.00
CA LYS A 5 12.38 -22.65 -38.12
C LYS A 5 12.60 -21.14 -37.94
N GLN A 6 12.42 -20.36 -39.00
CA GLN A 6 12.45 -18.89 -38.91
C GLN A 6 11.24 -18.40 -38.12
N ILE A 7 11.50 -17.74 -37.00
CA ILE A 7 10.53 -16.93 -36.26
C ILE A 7 10.57 -15.55 -36.89
N ILE A 8 9.47 -15.11 -37.51
CA ILE A 8 9.36 -13.73 -38.03
C ILE A 8 8.88 -12.85 -36.88
N VAL A 9 9.74 -11.92 -36.47
CA VAL A 9 9.46 -10.91 -35.45
C VAL A 9 9.07 -9.63 -36.17
N ASP A 10 7.89 -9.08 -35.88
CA ASP A 10 7.48 -7.76 -36.39
C ASP A 10 8.39 -6.65 -35.82
N ALA A 11 8.49 -5.51 -36.50
CA ALA A 11 9.35 -4.36 -36.14
C ALA A 11 9.09 -3.79 -34.73
N ALA A 12 7.99 -4.19 -34.07
CA ALA A 12 7.64 -3.85 -32.69
C ALA A 12 8.06 -4.90 -31.64
N GLY A 13 8.56 -6.08 -32.04
CA GLY A 13 9.11 -7.10 -31.13
C GLY A 13 8.12 -7.90 -30.28
N ASN A 14 6.81 -7.72 -30.48
CA ASN A 14 5.79 -8.17 -29.52
C ASN A 14 5.00 -9.41 -29.95
N ASP A 15 4.92 -9.71 -31.24
CA ASP A 15 4.14 -10.83 -31.76
C ASP A 15 5.07 -11.87 -32.40
N VAL A 16 5.16 -13.06 -31.81
CA VAL A 16 5.82 -14.23 -32.40
C VAL A 16 4.75 -15.21 -32.87
N LEU A 17 4.70 -15.38 -34.20
CA LEU A 17 3.84 -16.36 -34.84
C LEU A 17 4.51 -17.73 -34.75
N ASP A 18 3.81 -18.72 -34.19
CA ASP A 18 4.25 -20.11 -34.33
C ASP A 18 4.05 -20.59 -35.79
N ALA A 19 4.65 -21.72 -36.15
CA ALA A 19 4.55 -22.21 -37.54
C ALA A 19 3.16 -22.75 -37.92
N ALA A 20 2.19 -22.74 -37.00
CA ALA A 20 0.79 -23.05 -37.26
C ALA A 20 -0.05 -21.77 -37.50
N GLY A 21 0.58 -20.59 -37.47
CA GLY A 21 -0.10 -19.31 -37.65
C GLY A 21 -0.84 -18.83 -36.40
N ASN A 22 -0.57 -19.43 -35.23
CA ASN A 22 -1.17 -19.00 -33.98
C ASN A 22 -0.34 -17.88 -33.34
N GLN A 23 -1.04 -16.80 -32.98
CA GLN A 23 -0.53 -15.69 -32.20
C GLN A 23 -0.11 -16.21 -30.82
N THR A 24 1.19 -16.36 -30.58
CA THR A 24 1.69 -16.73 -29.26
C THR A 24 2.05 -15.45 -28.52
N TYR A 25 1.13 -14.95 -27.69
CA TYR A 25 1.43 -13.81 -26.81
C TYR A 25 2.57 -14.21 -25.87
N LEU A 26 3.74 -13.57 -26.03
CA LEU A 26 4.74 -13.59 -24.98
C LEU A 26 4.15 -12.79 -23.82
N ASN A 27 3.54 -13.46 -22.86
CA ASN A 27 3.12 -12.87 -21.58
C ASN A 27 4.37 -12.55 -20.74
N THR A 28 5.20 -11.64 -21.25
CA THR A 28 6.02 -10.80 -20.39
C THR A 28 5.01 -9.90 -19.69
N THR A 29 4.64 -10.22 -18.46
CA THR A 29 4.00 -9.26 -17.54
C THR A 29 4.98 -8.13 -17.31
N SER A 30 5.05 -7.24 -18.31
CA SER A 30 5.82 -6.01 -18.26
C SER A 30 5.14 -5.16 -17.21
N ILE A 31 5.80 -4.98 -16.07
CA ILE A 31 5.39 -3.95 -15.11
C ILE A 31 5.36 -2.66 -15.91
N PRO A 32 4.20 -2.02 -16.12
CA PRO A 32 4.11 -0.88 -16.98
C PRO A 32 5.07 0.20 -16.48
N SER A 33 5.90 0.78 -17.34
CA SER A 33 6.94 1.73 -16.90
C SER A 33 6.35 2.93 -16.14
N TRP A 34 5.09 3.29 -16.42
CA TRP A 34 4.35 4.32 -15.68
C TRP A 34 4.09 3.94 -14.22
N LEU A 35 3.94 2.65 -13.89
CA LEU A 35 3.75 2.17 -12.52
C LEU A 35 5.03 2.33 -11.69
N MET A 36 6.19 2.04 -12.30
CA MET A 36 7.48 2.29 -11.65
C MET A 36 7.68 3.78 -11.35
N ILE A 37 7.34 4.65 -12.31
CA ILE A 37 7.39 6.11 -12.12
C ILE A 37 6.43 6.54 -11.02
N ALA A 38 5.19 6.03 -11.01
CA ALA A 38 4.21 6.37 -9.98
C ALA A 38 4.63 5.92 -8.57
N MET A 39 5.26 4.74 -8.44
CA MET A 39 5.83 4.27 -7.16
C MET A 39 6.99 5.16 -6.70
N LEU A 40 7.93 5.50 -7.58
CA LEU A 40 9.06 6.36 -7.24
C LEU A 40 8.61 7.78 -6.87
N VAL A 41 7.67 8.35 -7.63
CA VAL A 41 7.07 9.66 -7.33
C VAL A 41 6.32 9.62 -6.01
N GLY A 42 5.50 8.58 -5.78
CA GLY A 42 4.79 8.41 -4.52
C GLY A 42 5.73 8.35 -3.33
N VAL A 43 6.71 7.44 -3.34
CA VAL A 43 7.68 7.28 -2.25
C VAL A 43 8.50 8.56 -2.05
N GLY A 44 8.99 9.16 -3.14
CA GLY A 44 9.78 10.39 -3.09
C GLY A 44 9.00 11.59 -2.52
N VAL A 45 7.80 11.83 -3.02
CA VAL A 45 6.92 12.92 -2.55
C VAL A 45 6.45 12.67 -1.11
N GLY A 46 6.18 11.41 -0.75
CA GLY A 46 5.84 11.02 0.61
C GLY A 46 6.97 11.31 1.60
N LEU A 47 8.20 10.93 1.26
CA LEU A 47 9.40 11.23 2.06
C LEU A 47 9.64 12.74 2.18
N VAL A 48 9.55 13.48 1.06
CA VAL A 48 9.70 14.95 1.09
C VAL A 48 8.65 15.59 1.98
N THR A 49 7.40 15.14 1.93
CA THR A 49 6.32 15.67 2.80
C THR A 49 6.58 15.35 4.26
N ALA A 50 7.10 14.15 4.56
CA ALA A 50 7.44 13.73 5.91
C ALA A 50 8.54 14.61 6.52
N PHE A 51 9.58 14.95 5.75
CA PHE A 51 10.68 15.81 6.22
C PHE A 51 10.39 17.31 6.12
N MET A 52 9.51 17.74 5.20
CA MET A 52 9.18 19.15 4.94
C MET A 52 7.67 19.42 5.02
N PRO A 53 7.09 19.48 6.24
CA PRO A 53 5.64 19.68 6.42
C PRO A 53 5.11 21.00 5.85
N LYS A 54 5.99 21.99 5.60
CA LYS A 54 5.61 23.29 5.01
C LYS A 54 5.11 23.18 3.57
N ILE A 55 5.55 22.17 2.83
CA ILE A 55 5.24 22.00 1.39
C ILE A 55 4.04 21.05 1.19
N ALA A 56 3.45 20.53 2.29
CA ALA A 56 2.35 19.58 2.28
C ALA A 56 1.16 20.01 1.40
N ARG A 57 0.91 21.32 1.24
CA ARG A 57 -0.16 21.85 0.37
C ARG A 57 -0.02 21.39 -1.09
N ILE A 58 1.22 21.27 -1.58
CA ILE A 58 1.50 20.88 -2.97
C ILE A 58 1.77 19.37 -3.03
N THR A 59 2.54 18.85 -2.09
CA THR A 59 3.00 17.46 -2.13
C THR A 59 1.92 16.46 -1.74
N ALA A 60 0.98 16.81 -0.84
CA ALA A 60 -0.07 15.87 -0.43
C ALA A 60 -1.05 15.50 -1.57
N PRO A 61 -1.57 16.45 -2.37
CA PRO A 61 -2.37 16.10 -3.55
C PRO A 61 -1.59 15.27 -4.59
N ILE A 62 -0.32 15.61 -4.83
CA ILE A 62 0.54 14.86 -5.76
C ILE A 62 0.72 13.42 -5.26
N TYR A 63 0.99 13.25 -3.96
CA TYR A 63 1.09 11.94 -3.32
C TYR A 63 -0.20 11.13 -3.50
N ALA A 64 -1.36 11.74 -3.24
CA ALA A 64 -2.65 11.06 -3.36
C ALA A 64 -2.94 10.59 -4.79
N ILE A 65 -2.61 11.40 -5.81
CA ILE A 65 -2.77 11.02 -7.21
C ILE A 65 -1.79 9.90 -7.58
N ALA A 66 -0.51 10.04 -7.23
CA ALA A 66 0.52 9.05 -7.53
C ALA A 66 0.19 7.70 -6.87
N TYR A 67 -0.10 7.68 -5.58
CA TYR A 67 -0.48 6.45 -4.88
C TYR A 67 -1.84 5.92 -5.30
N GLY A 68 -2.80 6.77 -5.67
CA GLY A 68 -4.06 6.32 -6.24
C GLY A 68 -3.87 5.47 -7.51
N MET A 69 -2.96 5.90 -8.39
CA MET A 69 -2.59 5.12 -9.59
C MET A 69 -1.89 3.80 -9.23
N VAL A 70 -0.95 3.83 -8.27
CA VAL A 70 -0.24 2.63 -7.79
C VAL A 70 -1.23 1.62 -7.20
N LEU A 71 -2.13 2.08 -6.33
CA LEU A 71 -3.17 1.25 -5.73
C LEU A 71 -4.11 0.68 -6.80
N GLY A 72 -4.48 1.47 -7.81
CA GLY A 72 -5.30 0.98 -8.93
C GLY A 72 -4.64 -0.17 -9.67
N ALA A 73 -3.35 -0.07 -9.96
CA ALA A 73 -2.60 -1.14 -10.61
C ALA A 73 -2.47 -2.40 -9.73
N ILE A 74 -2.13 -2.23 -8.45
CA ILE A 74 -2.08 -3.35 -7.48
C ILE A 74 -3.44 -4.04 -7.41
N SER A 75 -4.51 -3.25 -7.34
CA SER A 75 -5.88 -3.77 -7.29
C SER A 75 -6.24 -4.57 -8.54
N ALA A 76 -5.82 -4.12 -9.73
CA ALA A 76 -6.02 -4.85 -10.97
C ALA A 76 -5.32 -6.22 -10.95
N VAL A 77 -4.08 -6.28 -10.46
CA VAL A 77 -3.32 -7.53 -10.31
C VAL A 77 -4.04 -8.49 -9.36
N TYR A 78 -4.50 -8.00 -8.20
CA TYR A 78 -5.22 -8.84 -7.24
C TYR A 78 -6.60 -9.29 -7.75
N ASN A 79 -7.27 -8.47 -8.55
CA ASN A 79 -8.59 -8.82 -9.09
C ASN A 79 -8.49 -9.90 -10.18
N GLN A 80 -7.37 -10.01 -10.90
CA GLN A 80 -7.12 -11.12 -11.84
C GLN A 80 -7.07 -12.47 -11.12
N SER A 81 -6.43 -12.51 -9.94
CA SER A 81 -6.33 -13.72 -9.14
C SER A 81 -7.55 -13.98 -8.25
N TYR A 82 -8.20 -12.91 -7.76
CA TYR A 82 -9.31 -12.97 -6.81
C TYR A 82 -10.42 -11.99 -7.19
N ASN A 83 -11.38 -12.46 -7.99
CA ASN A 83 -12.49 -11.62 -8.44
C ASN A 83 -13.27 -11.01 -7.26
N GLY A 84 -13.50 -9.71 -7.29
CA GLY A 84 -14.30 -8.97 -6.31
C GLY A 84 -13.58 -8.70 -4.97
N ILE A 85 -12.31 -9.08 -4.83
CA ILE A 85 -11.54 -8.81 -3.60
C ILE A 85 -11.36 -7.31 -3.35
N VAL A 86 -11.24 -6.52 -4.44
CA VAL A 86 -11.00 -5.08 -4.38
C VAL A 86 -12.18 -4.34 -3.76
N VAL A 87 -13.42 -4.69 -4.15
CA VAL A 87 -14.63 -4.07 -3.61
C VAL A 87 -14.79 -4.39 -2.13
N GLN A 88 -14.48 -5.63 -1.72
CA GLN A 88 -14.48 -6.03 -0.32
C GLN A 88 -13.42 -5.27 0.48
N ALA A 89 -12.21 -5.14 -0.05
CA ALA A 89 -11.13 -4.40 0.58
C ALA A 89 -11.51 -2.93 0.78
N ILE A 90 -12.03 -2.26 -0.26
CA ILE A 90 -12.50 -0.87 -0.16
C ILE A 90 -13.60 -0.75 0.90
N GLY A 91 -14.59 -1.63 0.88
CA GLY A 91 -15.68 -1.63 1.86
C GLY A 91 -15.18 -1.80 3.30
N ALA A 92 -14.23 -2.72 3.52
CA ALA A 92 -13.61 -2.95 4.81
C ALA A 92 -12.75 -1.76 5.27
N THR A 93 -11.92 -1.17 4.39
CA THR A 93 -11.12 0.02 4.71
C THR A 93 -12.01 1.19 5.11
N LEU A 94 -13.06 1.47 4.34
CA LEU A 94 -14.02 2.52 4.67
C LEU A 94 -14.78 2.21 5.96
N GLY A 95 -15.17 0.96 6.18
CA GLY A 95 -15.81 0.54 7.42
C GLY A 95 -14.93 0.77 8.64
N VAL A 96 -13.67 0.32 8.61
CA VAL A 96 -12.70 0.51 9.69
C VAL A 96 -12.42 2.00 9.92
N PHE A 97 -12.21 2.76 8.85
CA PHE A 97 -12.00 4.20 8.94
C PHE A 97 -13.17 4.92 9.61
N LEU A 98 -14.41 4.64 9.17
CA LEU A 98 -15.61 5.27 9.71
C LEU A 98 -15.84 4.89 11.17
N VAL A 99 -15.65 3.61 11.53
CA VAL A 99 -15.79 3.15 12.91
C VAL A 99 -14.74 3.83 13.80
N MET A 100 -13.48 3.90 13.37
CA MET A 100 -12.43 4.59 14.12
C MET A 100 -12.70 6.09 14.23
N PHE A 101 -13.16 6.73 13.14
CA PHE A 101 -13.53 8.13 13.14
C PHE A 101 -14.65 8.41 14.15
N VAL A 102 -15.72 7.60 14.14
CA VAL A 102 -16.84 7.74 15.08
C VAL A 102 -16.37 7.50 16.52
N LEU A 103 -15.60 6.44 16.79
CA LEU A 103 -15.08 6.13 18.12
C LEU A 103 -14.18 7.25 18.69
N TYR A 104 -13.40 7.88 17.81
CA TYR A 104 -12.57 9.02 18.16
C TYR A 104 -13.41 10.28 18.39
N ALA A 105 -14.33 10.59 17.46
CA ALA A 105 -15.20 11.77 17.51
C ALA A 105 -16.12 11.76 18.73
N THR A 106 -16.64 10.61 19.14
CA THR A 106 -17.45 10.45 20.37
C THR A 106 -16.62 10.44 21.65
N ARG A 107 -15.28 10.54 21.55
CA ARG A 107 -14.32 10.49 22.66
C ARG A 107 -14.40 9.21 23.50
N ILE A 108 -14.95 8.14 22.94
CA ILE A 108 -14.94 6.80 23.53
C ILE A 108 -13.49 6.29 23.59
N VAL A 109 -12.74 6.49 22.50
CA VAL A 109 -11.30 6.18 22.44
C VAL A 109 -10.50 7.45 22.74
N LYS A 110 -9.84 7.48 23.90
CA LYS A 110 -8.93 8.56 24.27
C LYS A 110 -7.49 8.17 23.97
N VAL A 111 -6.83 8.93 23.11
CA VAL A 111 -5.41 8.77 22.79
C VAL A 111 -4.56 9.28 23.95
N THR A 112 -4.20 8.37 24.85
CA THR A 112 -3.28 8.67 25.96
C THR A 112 -1.82 8.61 25.50
N PRO A 113 -0.87 9.25 26.22
CA PRO A 113 0.55 9.16 25.88
C PRO A 113 1.06 7.70 25.84
N LYS A 114 0.56 6.85 26.73
CA LYS A 114 0.91 5.41 26.74
C LYS A 114 0.38 4.69 25.51
N PHE A 115 -0.88 4.93 25.14
CA PHE A 115 -1.47 4.37 23.92
C PHE A 115 -0.70 4.79 22.66
N MET A 116 -0.38 6.09 22.56
CA MET A 116 0.41 6.63 21.47
C MET A 116 1.78 5.96 21.37
N LEU A 117 2.49 5.81 22.49
CA LEU A 117 3.79 5.15 22.51
C LEU A 117 3.68 3.69 22.07
N THR A 118 2.69 2.94 22.56
CA THR A 118 2.47 1.53 22.17
C THR A 118 2.26 1.38 20.66
N VAL A 119 1.40 2.22 20.07
CA VAL A 119 1.09 2.16 18.63
C VAL A 119 2.28 2.60 17.79
N ILE A 120 3.02 3.64 18.20
CA ILE A 120 4.25 4.06 17.51
C ILE A 120 5.31 2.96 17.58
N CYS A 121 5.50 2.31 18.73
CA CYS A 121 6.42 1.19 18.87
C CYS A 121 6.01 -0.01 17.98
N ALA A 122 4.72 -0.33 17.92
CA ALA A 122 4.21 -1.40 17.06
C ALA A 122 4.45 -1.09 15.58
N THR A 123 4.14 0.14 15.15
CA THR A 123 4.35 0.62 13.78
C THR A 123 5.83 0.65 13.41
N GLY A 124 6.68 1.09 14.35
CA GLY A 124 8.13 1.06 14.20
C GLY A 124 8.66 -0.36 14.06
N GLY A 125 8.16 -1.31 14.86
CA GLY A 125 8.49 -2.73 14.75
C GLY A 125 8.12 -3.33 13.39
N ILE A 126 6.91 -3.05 12.88
CA ILE A 126 6.48 -3.49 11.56
C ILE A 126 7.34 -2.87 10.46
N THR A 127 7.64 -1.58 10.57
CA THR A 127 8.51 -0.88 9.61
C THR A 127 9.92 -1.47 9.61
N LEU A 128 10.49 -1.75 10.78
CA LEU A 128 11.79 -2.41 10.91
C LEU A 128 11.78 -3.81 10.30
N MET A 129 10.72 -4.58 10.52
CA MET A 129 10.55 -5.90 9.89
C MET A 129 10.53 -5.80 8.37
N TYR A 130 9.76 -4.85 7.80
CA TYR A 130 9.72 -4.60 6.37
C TYR A 130 11.08 -4.17 5.81
N MET A 131 11.80 -3.30 6.51
CA MET A 131 13.16 -2.89 6.12
C MET A 131 14.16 -4.04 6.19
N ALA A 132 14.11 -4.88 7.23
CA ALA A 132 15.00 -6.03 7.37
C ALA A 132 14.85 -7.01 6.19
N THR A 133 13.62 -7.33 5.80
CA THR A 133 13.36 -8.20 4.64
C THR A 133 13.73 -7.53 3.32
N TRP A 134 13.51 -6.22 3.19
CA TRP A 134 13.97 -5.49 2.01
C TRP A 134 15.49 -5.57 1.86
N ILE A 135 16.24 -5.37 2.95
CA ILE A 135 17.71 -5.50 2.94
C ILE A 135 18.12 -6.95 2.63
N ALA A 136 17.47 -7.94 3.25
CA ALA A 136 17.75 -9.36 2.98
C ALA A 136 17.50 -9.75 1.51
N SER A 137 16.47 -9.16 0.89
CA SER A 137 16.15 -9.40 -0.53
C SER A 137 17.27 -8.93 -1.48
N ILE A 138 18.03 -7.90 -1.11
CA ILE A 138 19.21 -7.43 -1.88
C ILE A 138 20.31 -8.50 -1.92
N PHE A 139 20.39 -9.34 -0.88
CA PHE A 139 21.31 -10.47 -0.80
C PHE A 139 20.74 -11.77 -1.37
N GLY A 140 19.56 -11.72 -1.99
CA GLY A 140 18.89 -12.88 -2.61
C GLY A 140 18.16 -13.79 -1.62
N ALA A 141 17.96 -13.36 -0.37
CA ALA A 141 17.15 -14.10 0.60
C ALA A 141 15.70 -13.61 0.55
N ASP A 142 14.76 -14.51 0.23
CA ASP A 142 13.33 -14.24 0.36
C ASP A 142 12.85 -14.68 1.74
N ILE A 143 12.72 -13.70 2.65
CA ILE A 143 12.31 -13.89 4.05
C ILE A 143 10.91 -13.30 4.27
N ALA A 144 10.07 -13.25 3.23
CA ALA A 144 8.73 -12.70 3.31
C ALA A 144 7.71 -13.69 3.93
N PHE A 145 8.06 -14.34 5.05
CA PHE A 145 7.24 -15.39 5.69
C PHE A 145 5.83 -14.95 6.09
N TRP A 146 5.58 -13.64 6.22
CA TRP A 146 4.26 -13.08 6.52
C TRP A 146 3.35 -12.96 5.28
N ASN A 147 3.92 -13.08 4.08
CA ASN A 147 3.17 -13.09 2.81
C ASN A 147 2.72 -14.51 2.44
N ASP A 148 3.18 -15.53 3.15
CA ASP A 148 2.77 -16.90 2.90
C ASP A 148 1.37 -17.16 3.48
N PRO A 149 0.51 -17.94 2.79
CA PRO A 149 -0.82 -18.35 3.26
C PRO A 149 -0.72 -19.42 4.36
N THR A 150 0.06 -19.12 5.39
CA THR A 150 0.18 -19.91 6.61
C THR A 150 -0.69 -19.29 7.70
N PRO A 151 -1.18 -20.09 8.68
CA PRO A 151 -1.89 -19.54 9.84
C PRO A 151 -1.12 -18.43 10.57
N LEU A 152 0.22 -18.51 10.55
CA LEU A 152 1.11 -17.47 11.08
C LEU A 152 1.05 -16.18 10.25
N GLY A 153 1.12 -16.27 8.92
CA GLY A 153 1.03 -15.11 8.01
C GLY A 153 -0.31 -14.39 8.10
N ILE A 154 -1.41 -15.14 8.23
CA ILE A 154 -2.74 -14.59 8.48
C ILE A 154 -2.77 -13.86 9.83
N GLY A 155 -2.28 -14.50 10.90
CA GLY A 155 -2.24 -13.90 12.24
C GLY A 155 -1.44 -12.59 12.28
N ILE A 156 -0.27 -12.56 11.66
CA ILE A 156 0.56 -11.35 11.55
C ILE A 156 -0.16 -10.27 10.75
N SER A 157 -0.77 -10.63 9.62
CA SER A 157 -1.54 -9.66 8.81
C SER A 157 -2.69 -9.03 9.57
N VAL A 158 -3.43 -9.81 10.39
CA VAL A 158 -4.49 -9.29 11.26
C VAL A 158 -3.91 -8.29 12.28
N VAL A 159 -2.79 -8.61 12.92
CA VAL A 159 -2.14 -7.70 13.86
C VAL A 159 -1.75 -6.39 13.17
N ILE A 160 -1.18 -6.47 11.96
CA ILE A 160 -0.78 -5.28 11.21
C ILE A 160 -2.00 -4.44 10.81
N VAL A 161 -3.11 -5.06 10.38
CA VAL A 161 -4.39 -4.35 10.11
C VAL A 161 -4.89 -3.62 11.36
N ILE A 162 -4.83 -4.27 12.53
CA ILE A 162 -5.21 -3.63 13.81
C ILE A 162 -4.31 -2.44 14.09
N VAL A 163 -2.99 -2.59 13.96
CA VAL A 163 -2.03 -1.48 14.19
C VAL A 163 -2.27 -0.33 13.20
N ALA A 164 -2.54 -0.62 11.93
CA ALA A 164 -2.90 0.39 10.94
C ALA A 164 -4.19 1.13 11.34
N ALA A 165 -5.21 0.42 11.81
CA ALA A 165 -6.45 1.02 12.31
C ALA A 165 -6.20 1.90 13.57
N LEU A 166 -5.31 1.49 14.47
CA LEU A 166 -4.93 2.28 15.64
C LEU A 166 -4.12 3.53 15.28
N ASN A 167 -3.33 3.49 14.19
CA ASN A 167 -2.66 4.69 13.69
C ASN A 167 -3.64 5.76 13.22
N LEU A 168 -4.81 5.39 12.66
CA LEU A 168 -5.85 6.37 12.33
C LEU A 168 -6.30 7.16 13.56
N ALA A 169 -6.41 6.50 14.73
CA ALA A 169 -6.74 7.21 15.96
C ALA A 169 -5.65 8.21 16.37
N LEU A 170 -4.36 7.88 16.14
CA LEU A 170 -3.26 8.82 16.36
C LEU A 170 -3.31 10.00 15.38
N ASP A 171 -3.64 9.74 14.11
CA ASP A 171 -3.77 10.78 13.09
C ASP A 171 -4.88 11.76 13.43
N PHE A 172 -6.06 11.27 13.86
CA PHE A 172 -7.16 12.12 14.29
C PHE A 172 -6.79 12.95 15.52
N ASN A 173 -6.08 12.35 16.48
CA ASN A 173 -5.58 13.07 17.65
C ASN A 173 -4.52 14.11 17.30
N PHE A 174 -3.67 13.85 16.31
CA PHE A 174 -2.73 14.84 15.80
C PHE A 174 -3.47 16.03 15.18
N ILE A 175 -4.48 15.77 14.34
CA ILE A 175 -5.30 16.82 13.69
C ILE A 175 -6.06 17.65 14.73
N GLU A 176 -6.70 17.01 15.71
CA GLU A 176 -7.45 17.72 16.76
C GLU A 176 -6.51 18.62 17.59
N LYS A 177 -5.35 18.11 18.01
CA LYS A 177 -4.37 18.91 18.77
C LYS A 177 -3.80 20.06 17.95
N ALA A 178 -3.47 19.81 16.68
CA ALA A 178 -2.98 20.86 15.78
C ALA A 178 -4.02 21.97 15.59
N SER A 179 -5.30 21.61 15.45
CA SER A 179 -6.40 22.56 15.36
C SER A 179 -6.60 23.36 16.65
N GLN A 180 -6.60 22.70 17.81
CA GLN A 180 -6.74 23.36 19.13
C GLN A 180 -5.60 24.32 19.46
N GLN A 181 -4.39 24.04 18.98
CA GLN A 181 -3.21 24.89 19.19
C GLN A 181 -3.11 26.04 18.18
N GLY A 182 -4.08 26.19 17.27
CA GLY A 182 -4.07 27.22 16.23
C GLY A 182 -2.89 27.05 15.26
N ALA A 183 -2.53 25.81 14.93
CA ALA A 183 -1.40 25.52 14.07
C ALA A 183 -1.54 26.20 12.69
N PRO A 184 -0.43 26.56 12.03
CA PRO A 184 -0.47 27.26 10.75
C PRO A 184 -1.21 26.48 9.65
N LYS A 185 -1.82 27.15 8.67
CA LYS A 185 -2.61 26.54 7.56
C LYS A 185 -1.96 25.38 6.80
N TYR A 186 -0.62 25.24 6.80
CA TYR A 186 0.04 24.10 6.16
C TYR A 186 -0.13 22.79 6.96
N MET A 187 -0.39 22.87 8.27
CA MET A 187 -0.61 21.70 9.13
C MET A 187 -1.90 20.96 8.81
N GLU A 188 -2.92 21.64 8.28
CA GLU A 188 -4.15 20.99 7.80
C GLU A 188 -3.83 19.98 6.68
N TRP A 189 -3.00 20.39 5.71
CA TRP A 189 -2.56 19.55 4.61
C TRP A 189 -1.65 18.42 5.08
N TYR A 190 -0.79 18.70 6.07
CA TYR A 190 0.07 17.69 6.66
C TYR A 190 -0.71 16.63 7.45
N GLY A 191 -1.73 17.05 8.21
CA GLY A 191 -2.63 16.12 8.90
C GLY A 191 -3.43 15.26 7.93
N ALA A 192 -3.98 15.87 6.87
CA ALA A 192 -4.68 15.13 5.81
C ALA A 192 -3.76 14.14 5.08
N PHE A 193 -2.49 14.52 4.86
CA PHE A 193 -1.47 13.62 4.32
C PHE A 193 -1.23 12.42 5.24
N GLY A 194 -1.06 12.62 6.54
CA GLY A 194 -0.89 11.53 7.52
C GLY A 194 -2.04 10.53 7.46
N VAL A 195 -3.28 11.01 7.53
CA VAL A 195 -4.48 10.17 7.38
C VAL A 195 -4.48 9.42 6.04
N THR A 196 -4.09 10.08 4.95
CA THR A 196 -4.03 9.44 3.62
C THR A 196 -3.02 8.29 3.60
N VAL A 197 -1.82 8.49 4.15
CA VAL A 197 -0.78 7.44 4.24
C VAL A 197 -1.31 6.25 5.04
N THR A 198 -1.94 6.50 6.17
CA THR A 198 -2.49 5.43 7.02
C THR A 198 -3.64 4.67 6.34
N ILE A 199 -4.53 5.36 5.62
CA ILE A 199 -5.61 4.72 4.85
C ILE A 199 -5.03 3.86 3.72
N VAL A 200 -4.04 4.37 2.97
CA VAL A 200 -3.36 3.63 1.90
C VAL A 200 -2.71 2.36 2.45
N TRP A 201 -2.03 2.48 3.59
CA TRP A 201 -1.41 1.33 4.24
C TRP A 201 -2.44 0.31 4.74
N LEU A 202 -3.48 0.78 5.44
CA LEU A 202 -4.60 -0.06 5.89
C LEU A 202 -5.26 -0.81 4.73
N TYR A 203 -5.45 -0.14 3.59
CA TYR A 203 -6.02 -0.75 2.39
C TYR A 203 -5.17 -1.91 1.87
N LEU A 204 -3.87 -1.69 1.69
CA LEU A 204 -2.95 -2.74 1.20
C LEU A 204 -2.95 -3.96 2.12
N GLU A 205 -3.01 -3.72 3.42
CA GLU A 205 -3.01 -4.77 4.44
C GLU A 205 -4.32 -5.53 4.53
N ILE A 206 -5.47 -4.87 4.37
CA ILE A 206 -6.76 -5.56 4.25
C ILE A 206 -6.80 -6.39 2.97
N LEU A 207 -6.32 -5.83 1.86
CA LEU A 207 -6.27 -6.51 0.57
C LEU A 207 -5.36 -7.74 0.62
N ARG A 208 -4.21 -7.67 1.31
CA ARG A 208 -3.35 -8.81 1.62
C ARG A 208 -4.02 -9.81 2.55
N LEU A 209 -4.66 -9.36 3.62
CA LEU A 209 -5.36 -10.26 4.54
C LEU A 209 -6.44 -11.07 3.81
N LEU A 210 -7.24 -10.41 2.97
CA LEU A 210 -8.25 -11.06 2.16
C LEU A 210 -7.66 -12.02 1.13
N SER A 211 -6.47 -11.74 0.59
CA SER A 211 -5.83 -12.65 -0.37
C SER A 211 -5.33 -13.91 0.32
N LEU A 212 -4.71 -13.78 1.50
CA LEU A 212 -4.28 -14.92 2.32
C LEU A 212 -5.46 -15.81 2.73
N LEU A 213 -6.59 -15.21 3.10
CA LEU A 213 -7.81 -15.94 3.46
C LEU A 213 -8.46 -16.67 2.27
N ARG A 214 -8.21 -16.25 1.03
CA ARG A 214 -8.71 -16.92 -0.18
C ARG A 214 -7.75 -17.95 -0.75
N GLN A 215 -6.48 -17.90 -0.36
CA GLN A 215 -5.45 -18.85 -0.79
C GLN A 215 -5.42 -20.14 0.03
N ASN A 216 -6.03 -20.12 1.22
CA ASN A 216 -6.09 -21.23 2.17
C ASN A 216 -7.44 -21.93 2.13
#